data_AF-A0A521VC08-F1
#
_entry.id   AF-A0A521VC08-F1
#
_cell.length_a   1.000
_cell.length_b   1.000
_cell.length_c   1.000
_cell.angle_alpha   90.00
_cell.angle_beta   90.00
_cell.angle_gamma   90.00
#
_symmetry.space_group_name_H-M   'P 1'
#
loop_
_entity.id
_entity.type
_entity.pdbx_description
1 polymer ?
#
loop_
_entity_poly.entity_id
_entity_poly.type
_entity_poly.pdbx_seq_one_letter_code
_entity_poly.pdbx_strand_id
1 'polypeptide(L)'
;RQNRSLPRLFGLLLQPAAGVAFLAGAHAAAPAATPILNSGFAGGLTIALSGLFCAWHGSRHRFVKQDLGQVIAAVLLVWGTIWWLATGWHEIEAFARPETVRSLQLAYASASALAFVALRRKLDWVAAAYAVLALLPVMAIWGLGWHERYAHPFAAYGFAAWPAAFAALYWVLLRVENDVPESISRTSHCLALWLLALLGGWECAWQLDAAVGEGRIWSDIGRPLVPALLAAWIATRRGKDHWPFAAHLRTYLAYALAPVMAVLWFWVLYINFKASGDPRPLPYLPLLNPLDVAVALLAVVFLLWWRALQRIAVPPFLAQFMAAVPPGMGATGFIWANGVLLRTLHHWAEVPFRLDAMWRSTLVQASFSVFWSALALGAMVLANRRRLRPVWMCGAALLAVVVAKLFLLDLQKIGGIERIVSFLGVGVLLLVIGYLAPVPPRKEAQS
;
A
#
# COMPACT_ATOMS: atom_id res chain seq x y z
N ARG A 1 27.21 11.74 48.71
CA ARG A 1 26.96 12.21 47.32
C ARG A 1 25.86 13.27 47.38
N GLN A 2 26.20 14.56 47.29
CA GLN A 2 25.23 15.66 47.46
C GLN A 2 24.19 15.64 46.33
N ASN A 3 22.91 15.62 46.72
CA ASN A 3 21.74 15.59 45.84
C ASN A 3 21.48 16.98 45.22
N ARG A 4 22.45 17.52 44.47
CA ARG A 4 22.34 18.83 43.82
C ARG A 4 21.54 18.72 42.52
N SER A 5 20.22 18.65 42.63
CA SER A 5 19.28 18.60 41.48
C SER A 5 19.20 19.93 40.72
N LEU A 6 19.33 21.05 41.43
CA LEU A 6 19.16 22.41 40.88
C LEU A 6 20.22 22.78 39.81
N PRO A 7 21.53 22.59 40.04
CA PRO A 7 22.55 22.87 39.03
C PRO A 7 22.42 21.97 37.79
N ARG A 8 21.96 20.73 37.97
CA ARG A 8 21.73 19.79 36.87
C ARG A 8 20.56 20.22 36.00
N LEU A 9 19.45 20.63 36.61
CA LEU A 9 18.29 21.18 35.91
C LEU A 9 18.65 22.46 35.15
N PHE A 10 19.46 23.34 35.75
CA PHE A 10 19.96 24.54 35.08
C PHE A 10 20.80 24.20 33.84
N GLY A 11 21.70 23.23 33.95
CA GLY A 11 22.47 22.72 32.80
C GLY A 11 21.59 22.13 31.68
N LEU A 12 20.47 21.50 32.03
CA LEU A 12 19.51 20.96 31.05
C LEU A 12 18.71 22.07 30.35
N LEU A 13 18.43 23.19 31.03
CA LEU A 13 17.77 24.36 30.43
C LEU A 13 18.67 25.12 29.45
N LEU A 14 19.99 25.01 29.57
CA LEU A 14 20.92 25.61 28.63
C LEU A 14 20.87 24.98 27.23
N GLN A 15 20.40 23.73 27.10
CA GLN A 15 20.25 23.04 25.81
C GLN A 15 19.29 23.74 24.84
N PRO A 16 18.01 23.94 25.18
CA PRO A 16 17.09 24.65 24.29
C PRO A 16 17.51 26.11 24.09
N ALA A 17 18.06 26.78 25.12
CA ALA A 17 18.57 28.14 25.00
C ALA A 17 19.72 28.24 23.98
N ALA A 18 20.67 27.29 24.00
CA ALA A 18 21.75 27.23 23.02
C ALA A 18 21.23 27.00 21.60
N GLY A 19 20.21 26.14 21.42
CA GLY A 19 19.54 25.95 20.13
C GLY A 19 18.91 27.23 19.59
N VAL A 20 18.14 27.93 20.43
CA VAL A 20 17.48 29.20 20.03
C VAL A 20 18.53 30.28 19.70
N ALA A 21 19.56 30.43 20.55
CA ALA A 21 20.63 31.39 20.32
C ALA A 21 21.40 31.10 19.02
N PHE A 22 21.66 29.82 18.73
CA PHE A 22 22.33 29.40 17.51
C PHE A 22 21.48 29.70 16.26
N LEU A 23 20.17 29.42 16.29
CA LEU A 23 19.27 29.73 15.16
C LEU A 23 19.16 31.24 14.91
N ALA A 24 19.14 32.05 15.97
CA ALA A 24 19.13 33.50 15.87
C ALA A 24 20.43 34.03 15.23
N GLY A 25 21.59 33.47 15.60
CA GLY A 25 22.88 33.83 14.99
C GLY A 25 23.03 33.34 13.55
N ALA A 26 22.47 32.17 13.22
CA ALA A 26 22.58 31.56 11.89
C ALA A 26 21.91 32.40 10.80
N HIS A 27 20.79 33.09 11.10
CA HIS A 27 20.12 33.96 10.13
C HIS A 27 20.97 35.16 9.67
N ALA A 28 21.92 35.59 10.49
CA ALA A 28 22.79 36.73 10.20
C ALA A 28 24.18 36.30 9.65
N ALA A 29 24.46 34.99 9.59
CA ALA A 29 25.76 34.49 9.19
C ALA A 29 25.92 34.43 7.66
N ALA A 30 27.11 34.77 7.17
CA ALA A 30 27.45 34.61 5.76
C ALA A 30 27.48 33.12 5.35
N PRO A 31 27.17 32.78 4.08
CA PRO A 31 27.25 31.41 3.58
C PRO A 31 28.65 30.81 3.82
N ALA A 32 28.70 29.58 4.31
CA ALA A 32 29.96 28.90 4.57
C ALA A 32 30.70 28.60 3.26
N ALA A 33 32.02 28.86 3.23
CA ALA A 33 32.86 28.61 2.06
C ALA A 33 33.42 27.18 1.99
N THR A 34 33.53 26.51 3.13
CA THR A 34 34.17 25.18 3.24
C THR A 34 33.21 24.15 3.86
N PRO A 35 33.09 22.96 3.26
CA PRO A 35 32.27 21.90 3.82
C PRO A 35 32.89 21.37 5.12
N ILE A 36 32.05 21.05 6.09
CA ILE A 36 32.29 20.43 7.41
C ILE A 36 33.10 21.33 8.37
N LEU A 37 34.13 22.02 7.88
CA LEU A 37 34.96 22.96 8.63
C LEU A 37 34.36 24.37 8.60
N ASN A 38 33.13 24.51 9.08
CA ASN A 38 32.46 25.80 9.20
C ASN A 38 31.77 25.95 10.56
N SER A 39 31.57 27.19 10.99
CA SER A 39 31.00 27.52 12.31
C SER A 39 29.56 27.03 12.47
N GLY A 40 28.78 27.00 11.38
CA GLY A 40 27.42 26.49 11.37
C GLY A 40 27.38 25.00 11.68
N PHE A 41 28.16 24.19 10.95
CA PHE A 41 28.27 22.76 11.17
C PHE A 41 28.80 22.43 12.57
N ALA A 42 29.90 23.07 12.99
CA ALA A 42 30.49 22.84 14.30
C ALA A 42 29.55 23.20 15.45
N GLY A 43 28.83 24.32 15.34
CA GLY A 43 27.85 24.76 16.35
C GLY A 43 26.67 23.80 16.45
N GLY A 44 26.04 23.46 15.32
CA GLY A 44 24.94 22.50 15.27
C GLY A 44 25.34 21.11 15.78
N LEU A 45 26.52 20.62 15.40
CA LEU A 45 27.08 19.35 15.86
C LEU A 45 27.32 19.36 17.37
N THR A 46 27.79 20.47 17.93
CA THR A 46 28.02 20.60 19.38
C THR A 46 26.71 20.51 20.15
N ILE A 47 25.65 21.16 19.66
CA ILE A 47 24.30 21.07 20.25
C ILE A 47 23.79 19.63 20.18
N ALA A 48 23.91 18.99 19.02
CA ALA A 48 23.49 17.61 18.81
C ALA A 48 24.19 16.64 19.77
N LEU A 49 25.53 16.65 19.81
CA LEU A 49 26.33 15.77 20.64
C LEU A 49 26.11 16.03 22.13
N SER A 50 25.96 17.29 22.53
CA SER A 50 25.64 17.66 23.90
C SER A 50 24.28 17.07 24.32
N GLY A 51 23.25 17.20 23.48
CA GLY A 51 21.92 16.64 23.73
C GLY A 51 21.95 15.11 23.87
N LEU A 52 22.61 14.44 22.93
CA LEU A 52 22.79 12.98 22.95
C LEU A 52 23.58 12.52 24.17
N PHE A 53 24.63 13.24 24.56
CA PHE A 53 25.42 12.94 25.76
C PHE A 53 24.58 13.08 27.03
N CYS A 54 23.81 14.16 27.17
CA CYS A 54 22.92 14.35 28.31
C CYS A 54 21.84 13.27 28.37
N ALA A 55 21.29 12.86 27.21
CA ALA A 55 20.32 11.76 27.13
C ALA A 55 20.93 10.42 27.55
N TRP A 56 22.14 10.09 27.08
CA TRP A 56 22.87 8.89 27.48
C TRP A 56 23.18 8.88 28.98
N HIS A 57 23.77 9.96 29.49
CA HIS A 57 24.10 10.09 30.90
C HIS A 57 22.86 9.99 31.78
N GLY A 58 21.75 10.61 31.38
CA GLY A 58 20.47 10.54 32.09
C GLY A 58 19.83 9.16 32.14
N SER A 59 20.01 8.38 31.08
CA SER A 59 19.52 7.01 31.04
C SER A 59 20.27 6.07 32.00
N ARG A 60 21.54 6.38 32.33
CA ARG A 60 22.38 5.60 33.27
C ARG A 60 22.38 6.14 34.69
N HIS A 61 22.23 7.45 34.86
CA HIS A 61 22.37 8.11 36.15
C HIS A 61 21.18 9.03 36.43
N ARG A 62 20.53 8.84 37.58
CA ARG A 62 19.34 9.61 37.97
C ARG A 62 19.64 11.11 38.06
N PHE A 63 18.95 11.91 37.25
CA PHE A 63 18.96 13.37 37.34
C PHE A 63 18.03 13.89 38.46
N VAL A 64 16.79 13.39 38.52
CA VAL A 64 15.71 13.80 39.45
C VAL A 64 14.91 12.54 39.86
N LYS A 65 13.66 12.66 40.33
CA LYS A 65 12.72 11.54 40.53
C LYS A 65 12.64 10.71 39.25
N GLN A 66 12.47 9.39 39.43
CA GLN A 66 12.69 8.39 38.38
C GLN A 66 11.91 8.68 37.09
N ASP A 67 10.63 9.01 37.20
CA ASP A 67 9.76 9.22 36.03
C ASP A 67 10.14 10.49 35.24
N LEU A 68 10.36 11.60 35.95
CA LEU A 68 10.72 12.87 35.32
C LEU A 68 12.11 12.80 34.64
N GLY A 69 13.06 12.09 35.25
CA GLY A 69 14.40 11.91 34.68
C GLY A 69 14.39 11.15 33.35
N GLN A 70 13.53 10.13 33.22
CA GLN A 70 13.37 9.37 31.98
C GLN A 70 12.73 10.22 30.87
N VAL A 71 11.71 11.00 31.20
CA VAL A 71 11.08 11.92 30.23
C VAL A 71 12.10 12.95 29.73
N ILE A 72 12.89 13.56 30.62
CA ILE A 72 13.92 14.52 30.23
C ILE A 72 14.97 13.88 29.32
N ALA A 73 15.45 12.68 29.65
CA ALA A 73 16.41 11.96 28.81
C ALA A 73 15.83 11.62 27.43
N ALA A 74 14.56 11.24 27.35
CA ALA A 74 13.86 10.98 26.09
C ALA A 74 13.72 12.26 25.24
N VAL A 75 13.35 13.39 25.85
CA VAL A 75 13.27 14.69 25.16
C VAL A 75 14.62 15.11 24.61
N LEU A 76 15.70 14.95 25.40
CA LEU A 76 17.06 15.26 24.95
C LEU A 76 17.55 14.33 23.85
N LEU A 77 17.14 13.06 23.85
CA LEU A 77 17.45 12.12 22.77
C LEU A 77 16.81 12.61 21.47
N VAL A 78 15.52 12.96 21.51
CA VAL A 78 14.79 13.49 20.34
C VAL A 78 15.44 14.79 19.87
N TRP A 79 15.70 15.72 20.78
CA TRP A 79 16.37 16.99 20.50
C TRP A 79 17.74 16.80 19.83
N GLY A 80 18.60 15.98 20.43
CA GLY A 80 19.93 15.70 19.92
C GLY A 80 19.89 14.99 18.55
N THR A 81 18.92 14.09 18.34
CA THR A 81 18.71 13.41 17.05
C THR A 81 18.22 14.37 15.97
N ILE A 82 17.31 15.29 16.30
CA ILE A 82 16.83 16.32 15.37
C ILE A 82 17.99 17.23 14.95
N TRP A 83 18.77 17.74 15.91
CA TRP A 83 19.94 18.57 15.60
C TRP A 83 20.99 17.81 14.78
N TRP A 84 21.26 16.54 15.13
CA TRP A 84 22.19 15.70 14.37
C TRP A 84 21.78 15.55 12.90
N LEU A 85 20.50 15.31 12.63
CA LEU A 85 19.97 15.19 11.28
C LEU A 85 19.92 16.54 10.56
N ALA A 86 19.41 17.58 11.22
CA ALA A 86 19.27 18.91 10.65
C ALA A 86 20.62 19.52 10.27
N THR A 87 21.64 19.41 11.13
CA THR A 87 22.98 19.90 10.84
C THR A 87 23.60 19.18 9.64
N GLY A 88 23.48 17.85 9.58
CA GLY A 88 23.99 17.09 8.43
C GLY A 88 23.25 17.39 7.13
N TRP A 89 21.93 17.57 7.18
CA TRP A 89 21.14 17.90 5.99
C TRP A 89 21.38 19.33 5.50
N HIS A 90 21.51 20.30 6.40
CA HIS A 90 21.85 21.66 6.05
C HIS A 90 23.21 21.72 5.35
N GLU A 91 24.18 20.95 5.84
CA GLU A 91 25.50 20.82 5.20
C GLU A 91 25.40 20.22 3.78
N ILE A 92 24.58 19.18 3.62
CA ILE A 92 24.32 18.57 2.30
C ILE A 92 23.63 19.57 1.37
N GLU A 93 22.66 20.35 1.86
CA GLU A 93 21.96 21.36 1.06
C GLU A 93 22.89 22.49 0.60
N ALA A 94 23.83 22.91 1.45
CA ALA A 94 24.76 23.98 1.16
C ALA A 94 25.82 23.59 0.12
N PHE A 95 26.31 22.35 0.15
CA PHE A 95 27.50 21.95 -0.61
C PHE A 95 27.27 20.88 -1.69
N ALA A 96 26.18 20.10 -1.62
CA ALA A 96 25.92 19.07 -2.62
C ALA A 96 25.24 19.64 -3.88
N ARG A 97 25.37 18.92 -5.01
CA ARG A 97 24.67 19.28 -6.23
C ARG A 97 23.16 19.19 -6.01
N PRO A 98 22.35 20.17 -6.49
CA PRO A 98 20.90 20.22 -6.24
C PRO A 98 20.16 18.92 -6.59
N GLU A 99 20.57 18.23 -7.64
CA GLU A 99 19.98 16.95 -8.05
C GLU A 99 20.20 15.84 -7.01
N THR A 100 21.34 15.83 -6.30
CA THR A 100 21.75 14.73 -5.40
C THR A 100 21.31 14.91 -3.95
N VAL A 101 20.82 16.09 -3.57
CA VAL A 101 20.55 16.48 -2.18
C VAL A 101 19.68 15.45 -1.45
N ARG A 102 18.52 15.08 -2.00
CA ARG A 102 17.59 14.14 -1.33
C ARG A 102 18.19 12.75 -1.15
N SER A 103 18.88 12.24 -2.17
CA SER A 103 19.56 10.95 -2.13
C SER A 103 20.67 10.92 -1.06
N LEU A 104 21.45 11.99 -0.94
CA LEU A 104 22.47 12.14 0.09
C LEU A 104 21.89 12.30 1.49
N GLN A 105 20.80 13.07 1.65
CA GLN A 105 20.08 13.19 2.92
C GLN A 105 19.56 11.84 3.43
N LEU A 106 19.07 11.00 2.51
CA LEU A 106 18.61 9.64 2.79
C LEU A 106 19.78 8.71 3.17
N ALA A 107 20.89 8.78 2.44
CA ALA A 107 22.11 8.04 2.76
C ALA A 107 22.68 8.44 4.13
N TYR A 108 22.71 9.74 4.44
CA TYR A 108 23.16 10.26 5.73
C TYR A 108 22.26 9.79 6.88
N ALA A 109 20.93 9.82 6.71
CA ALA A 109 19.99 9.29 7.70
C ALA A 109 20.18 7.77 7.93
N SER A 110 20.43 7.02 6.85
CA SER A 110 20.70 5.58 6.92
C SER A 110 21.99 5.28 7.67
N ALA A 111 23.08 6.00 7.36
CA ALA A 111 24.35 5.90 8.07
C ALA A 111 24.21 6.30 9.55
N SER A 112 23.42 7.33 9.85
CA SER A 112 23.13 7.77 11.21
C SER A 112 22.40 6.69 12.02
N ALA A 113 21.40 6.02 11.43
CA ALA A 113 20.70 4.91 12.07
C ALA A 113 21.65 3.74 12.38
N LEU A 114 22.54 3.38 11.44
CA LEU A 114 23.58 2.37 11.68
C LEU A 114 24.54 2.78 12.81
N ALA A 115 24.91 4.05 12.88
CA ALA A 115 25.73 4.60 13.95
C ALA A 115 25.02 4.50 15.31
N PHE A 116 23.71 4.80 15.38
CA PHE A 116 22.93 4.64 16.61
C PHE A 116 22.81 3.17 17.05
N VAL A 117 22.74 2.20 16.12
CA VAL A 117 22.85 0.77 16.48
C VAL A 117 24.21 0.45 17.10
N ALA A 118 25.29 1.00 16.54
CA ALA A 118 26.63 0.81 17.10
C ALA A 118 26.74 1.44 18.50
N LEU A 119 26.18 2.62 18.72
CA LEU A 119 26.12 3.28 20.03
C LEU A 119 25.28 2.48 21.03
N ARG A 120 24.11 1.97 20.63
CA ARG A 120 23.27 1.08 21.46
C ARG A 120 24.08 -0.10 21.97
N ARG A 121 24.95 -0.70 21.13
CA ARG A 121 25.76 -1.86 21.52
C ARG A 121 26.96 -1.49 22.37
N LYS A 122 27.77 -0.52 21.91
CA LYS A 122 29.01 -0.14 22.59
C LYS A 122 28.78 0.49 23.96
N LEU A 123 27.68 1.23 24.10
CA LEU A 123 27.35 1.98 25.32
C LEU A 123 26.21 1.35 26.12
N ASP A 124 25.74 0.16 25.74
CA ASP A 124 24.54 -0.48 26.30
C ASP A 124 23.38 0.51 26.50
N TRP A 125 23.18 1.36 25.49
CA TRP A 125 22.27 2.51 25.58
C TRP A 125 20.95 2.16 24.91
N VAL A 126 20.06 1.49 25.65
CA VAL A 126 18.76 1.02 25.13
C VAL A 126 17.95 2.14 24.49
N ALA A 127 18.00 3.37 25.05
CA ALA A 127 17.25 4.49 24.48
C ALA A 127 17.71 4.87 23.05
N ALA A 128 18.96 4.58 22.66
CA ALA A 128 19.42 4.81 21.28
C ALA A 128 18.64 4.00 20.23
N ALA A 129 17.98 2.91 20.63
CA ALA A 129 17.07 2.16 19.76
C ALA A 129 15.88 3.02 19.26
N TYR A 130 15.45 4.03 20.02
CA TYR A 130 14.39 4.94 19.59
C TYR A 130 14.90 5.97 18.56
N ALA A 131 16.15 6.44 18.67
CA ALA A 131 16.76 7.33 17.68
C ALA A 131 16.98 6.62 16.34
N VAL A 132 17.33 5.33 16.40
CA VAL A 132 17.35 4.42 15.25
C VAL A 132 16.03 4.47 14.45
N LEU A 133 14.89 4.48 15.13
CA LEU A 133 13.57 4.44 14.49
C LEU A 133 13.24 5.74 13.75
N ALA A 134 14.03 6.81 13.92
CA ALA A 134 13.87 8.05 13.16
C ALA A 134 14.14 7.86 11.65
N LEU A 135 14.85 6.81 11.24
CA LEU A 135 15.07 6.53 9.82
C LEU A 135 13.74 6.36 9.06
N LEU A 136 12.78 5.64 9.65
CA LEU A 136 11.49 5.36 9.01
C LEU A 136 10.65 6.63 8.72
N PRO A 137 10.38 7.54 9.68
CA PRO A 137 9.67 8.78 9.38
C PRO A 137 10.45 9.67 8.42
N VAL A 138 11.79 9.67 8.46
CA VAL A 138 12.60 10.36 7.44
C VAL A 138 12.36 9.80 6.04
N MET A 139 12.41 8.47 5.89
CA MET A 139 12.11 7.80 4.64
C MET A 139 10.69 8.11 4.16
N ALA A 140 9.70 8.16 5.07
CA ALA A 140 8.31 8.48 4.73
C ALA A 140 8.14 9.94 4.28
N ILE A 141 8.72 10.90 5.01
CA ILE A 141 8.65 12.34 4.68
C ILE A 141 9.32 12.59 3.33
N TRP A 142 10.52 12.03 3.09
CA TRP A 142 11.20 12.14 1.81
C TRP A 142 10.51 11.40 0.68
N GLY A 143 9.85 10.27 0.96
CA GLY A 143 9.03 9.57 -0.02
C GLY A 143 7.83 10.40 -0.47
N LEU A 144 7.12 11.03 0.47
CA LEU A 144 5.97 11.89 0.18
C LEU A 144 6.38 13.16 -0.58
N GLY A 145 7.46 13.82 -0.16
CA GLY A 145 7.99 15.02 -0.82
C GLY A 145 8.84 14.75 -2.07
N TRP A 146 9.05 13.49 -2.46
CA TRP A 146 9.94 13.15 -3.58
C TRP A 146 9.44 13.71 -4.92
N HIS A 147 8.12 13.69 -5.12
CA HIS A 147 7.46 14.10 -6.36
C HIS A 147 7.61 15.60 -6.65
N GLU A 148 7.91 16.42 -5.63
CA GLU A 148 8.11 17.86 -5.78
C GLU A 148 9.38 18.18 -6.58
N ARG A 149 10.36 17.26 -6.58
CA ARG A 149 11.68 17.48 -7.18
C ARG A 149 12.01 16.48 -8.28
N TYR A 150 11.37 15.32 -8.28
CA TYR A 150 11.69 14.24 -9.22
C TYR A 150 10.44 13.53 -9.75
N ALA A 151 10.50 13.10 -11.01
CA ALA A 151 9.40 12.40 -11.67
C ALA A 151 9.14 10.98 -11.12
N HIS A 152 10.19 10.32 -10.61
CA HIS A 152 10.11 8.95 -10.09
C HIS A 152 11.15 8.69 -8.98
N PRO A 153 10.93 7.68 -8.10
CA PRO A 153 11.81 7.38 -6.98
C PRO A 153 13.28 7.13 -7.33
N PHE A 154 13.57 6.50 -8.47
CA PHE A 154 14.94 6.14 -8.85
C PHE A 154 15.75 7.28 -9.51
N ALA A 155 15.12 8.41 -9.78
CA ALA A 155 15.80 9.59 -10.33
C ALA A 155 16.90 10.10 -9.39
N ALA A 156 17.90 10.78 -9.97
CA ALA A 156 18.97 11.47 -9.25
C ALA A 156 19.64 10.63 -8.14
N TYR A 157 20.14 9.45 -8.50
CA TYR A 157 20.76 8.44 -7.61
C TYR A 157 19.80 7.78 -6.60
N GLY A 158 18.49 8.01 -6.71
CA GLY A 158 17.47 7.33 -5.92
C GLY A 158 17.50 5.80 -6.10
N PHE A 159 17.92 5.31 -7.27
CA PHE A 159 18.11 3.88 -7.54
C PHE A 159 19.11 3.20 -6.58
N ALA A 160 20.06 3.96 -6.02
CA ALA A 160 21.01 3.46 -5.02
C ALA A 160 20.56 3.83 -3.60
N ALA A 161 20.07 5.06 -3.41
CA ALA A 161 19.71 5.58 -2.10
C ALA A 161 18.52 4.83 -1.47
N TRP A 162 17.46 4.55 -2.24
CA TRP A 162 16.27 3.84 -1.72
C TRP A 162 16.57 2.40 -1.32
N PRO A 163 17.17 1.54 -2.16
CA PRO A 163 17.53 0.18 -1.75
C PRO A 163 18.48 0.15 -0.56
N ALA A 164 19.48 1.05 -0.51
CA ALA A 164 20.39 1.16 0.63
C ALA A 164 19.63 1.54 1.92
N ALA A 165 18.68 2.48 1.83
CA ALA A 165 17.88 2.89 2.98
C ALA A 165 16.95 1.79 3.48
N PHE A 166 16.30 1.03 2.58
CA PHE A 166 15.49 -0.13 2.99
C PHE A 166 16.35 -1.25 3.59
N ALA A 167 17.53 -1.53 3.01
CA ALA A 167 18.47 -2.50 3.57
C ALA A 167 18.93 -2.08 4.97
N ALA A 168 19.28 -0.80 5.16
CA ALA A 168 19.63 -0.25 6.46
C ALA A 168 18.43 -0.35 7.43
N LEU A 169 17.23 0.05 7.02
CA LEU A 169 16.03 0.00 7.84
C LEU A 169 15.74 -1.41 8.35
N TYR A 170 15.71 -2.41 7.47
CA TYR A 170 15.47 -3.80 7.87
C TYR A 170 16.60 -4.36 8.73
N TRP A 171 17.85 -4.08 8.40
CA TRP A 171 18.98 -4.50 9.22
C TRP A 171 18.92 -3.90 10.62
N VAL A 172 18.58 -2.62 10.72
CA VAL A 172 18.47 -1.91 11.98
C VAL A 172 17.28 -2.44 12.80
N LEU A 173 16.11 -2.67 12.19
CA LEU A 173 14.96 -3.30 12.86
C LEU A 173 15.33 -4.68 13.45
N LEU A 174 16.02 -5.53 12.68
CA LEU A 174 16.54 -6.81 13.16
C LEU A 174 17.44 -6.66 14.41
N ARG A 175 18.14 -5.53 14.57
CA ARG A 175 19.04 -5.32 15.71
C ARG A 175 18.38 -4.73 16.95
N VAL A 176 17.25 -4.04 16.81
CA VAL A 176 16.62 -3.28 17.91
C VAL A 176 15.19 -3.72 18.24
N GLU A 177 14.63 -4.70 17.52
CA GLU A 177 13.23 -5.13 17.71
C GLU A 177 12.92 -5.58 19.15
N ASN A 178 13.90 -6.09 19.88
CA ASN A 178 13.76 -6.52 21.28
C ASN A 178 13.97 -5.38 22.29
N ASP A 179 14.49 -4.22 21.85
CA ASP A 179 14.74 -3.05 22.69
C ASP A 179 13.54 -2.09 22.74
N VAL A 180 12.52 -2.33 21.89
CA VAL A 180 11.34 -1.48 21.76
C VAL A 180 10.04 -2.27 22.00
N PRO A 181 8.95 -1.62 22.43
CA PRO A 181 7.65 -2.27 22.57
C PRO A 181 7.20 -2.96 21.28
N GLU A 182 6.56 -4.12 21.40
CA GLU A 182 6.06 -4.91 20.27
C GLU A 182 5.17 -4.07 19.33
N SER A 183 4.35 -3.17 19.89
CA SER A 183 3.49 -2.27 19.09
C SER A 183 4.29 -1.36 18.15
N ILE A 184 5.43 -0.84 18.62
CA ILE A 184 6.31 0.03 17.82
C ILE A 184 6.98 -0.80 16.73
N SER A 185 7.59 -1.94 17.09
CA SER A 185 8.20 -2.87 16.13
C SER A 185 7.20 -3.28 15.04
N ARG A 186 6.01 -3.73 15.44
CA ARG A 186 4.91 -4.10 14.52
C ARG A 186 4.54 -2.97 13.58
N THR A 187 4.36 -1.76 14.11
CA THR A 187 4.02 -0.58 13.31
C THR A 187 5.14 -0.22 12.34
N SER A 188 6.40 -0.32 12.75
CA SER A 188 7.56 -0.09 11.88
C SER A 188 7.62 -1.08 10.72
N HIS A 189 7.35 -2.37 10.96
CA HIS A 189 7.27 -3.37 9.89
C HIS A 189 6.15 -3.08 8.88
N CYS A 190 4.97 -2.67 9.37
CA CYS A 190 3.84 -2.28 8.51
C CYS A 190 4.18 -1.06 7.65
N LEU A 191 4.64 0.03 8.27
CA LEU A 191 5.00 1.27 7.59
C LEU A 191 6.14 1.06 6.58
N ALA A 192 7.15 0.26 6.92
CA ALA A 192 8.24 -0.09 6.01
C ALA A 192 7.71 -0.81 4.76
N LEU A 193 6.80 -1.77 4.92
CA LEU A 193 6.20 -2.48 3.80
C LEU A 193 5.34 -1.54 2.94
N TRP A 194 4.53 -0.68 3.55
CA TRP A 194 3.68 0.26 2.81
C TRP A 194 4.51 1.26 2.03
N LEU A 195 5.57 1.80 2.61
CA LEU A 195 6.47 2.70 1.91
C LEU A 195 7.15 2.00 0.72
N LEU A 196 7.62 0.76 0.92
CA LEU A 196 8.21 -0.04 -0.17
C LEU A 196 7.21 -0.31 -1.29
N ALA A 197 5.97 -0.67 -0.93
CA ALA A 197 4.90 -0.94 -1.90
C ALA A 197 4.53 0.33 -2.68
N LEU A 198 4.41 1.48 -2.02
CA LEU A 198 4.08 2.75 -2.65
C LEU A 198 5.18 3.23 -3.60
N LEU A 199 6.43 3.29 -3.13
CA LEU A 199 7.55 3.75 -3.94
C LEU A 199 7.83 2.77 -5.09
N GLY A 200 7.80 1.47 -4.82
CA GLY A 200 7.98 0.46 -5.86
C GLY A 200 6.87 0.49 -6.90
N GLY A 201 5.61 0.67 -6.48
CA GLY A 201 4.48 0.83 -7.40
C GLY A 201 4.57 2.09 -8.24
N TRP A 202 4.97 3.22 -7.65
CA TRP A 202 5.19 4.46 -8.39
C TRP A 202 6.34 4.34 -9.40
N GLU A 203 7.50 3.82 -8.99
CA GLU A 203 8.63 3.58 -9.89
C GLU A 203 8.23 2.65 -11.04
N CYS A 204 7.57 1.52 -10.75
CA CYS A 204 7.13 0.58 -11.78
C CYS A 204 6.15 1.23 -12.76
N ALA A 205 5.22 2.05 -12.28
CA ALA A 205 4.27 2.76 -13.12
C ALA A 205 4.96 3.76 -14.05
N TRP A 206 6.00 4.46 -13.57
CA TRP A 206 6.78 5.38 -14.38
C TRP A 206 7.61 4.65 -15.43
N GLN A 207 8.27 3.55 -15.05
CA GLN A 207 9.08 2.76 -15.98
C GLN A 207 8.25 2.14 -17.11
N LEU A 208 7.04 1.65 -16.80
CA LEU A 208 6.13 1.15 -17.84
C LEU A 208 5.63 2.25 -18.77
N ASP A 209 5.34 3.44 -18.23
CA ASP A 209 4.95 4.59 -19.04
C ASP A 209 6.08 5.01 -20.00
N ALA A 210 7.31 5.12 -19.46
CA ALA A 210 8.50 5.48 -20.23
C ALA A 210 8.86 4.45 -21.30
N ALA A 211 8.68 3.15 -21.02
CA ALA A 211 9.03 2.08 -21.94
C ALA A 211 8.05 1.94 -23.11
N VAL A 212 6.75 2.18 -22.88
CA VAL A 212 5.73 1.97 -23.91
C VAL A 212 5.38 3.25 -24.65
N GLY A 213 5.42 4.42 -24.00
CA GLY A 213 5.20 5.74 -24.60
C GLY A 213 3.76 6.03 -25.07
N GLU A 214 3.00 4.99 -25.45
CA GLU A 214 1.61 5.05 -25.89
C GLU A 214 0.70 4.22 -24.96
N GLY A 215 -0.52 4.71 -24.68
CA GLY A 215 -1.52 3.97 -23.90
C GLY A 215 -1.37 4.12 -22.38
N ARG A 216 -2.26 4.92 -21.78
CA ARG A 216 -2.26 5.21 -20.32
C ARG A 216 -2.45 3.98 -19.42
N ILE A 217 -2.82 2.83 -19.99
CA ILE A 217 -3.12 1.63 -19.22
C ILE A 217 -1.87 1.01 -18.58
N TRP A 218 -0.71 1.09 -19.24
CA TRP A 218 0.54 0.47 -18.79
C TRP A 218 1.02 1.08 -17.48
N SER A 219 0.98 2.41 -17.36
CA SER A 219 1.26 3.08 -16.09
C SER A 219 0.22 2.75 -15.02
N ASP A 220 -1.07 2.72 -15.37
CA ASP A 220 -2.15 2.39 -14.43
C ASP A 220 -1.99 0.97 -13.84
N ILE A 221 -1.59 -0.04 -14.65
CA ILE A 221 -1.34 -1.42 -14.17
C ILE A 221 0.03 -1.59 -13.49
N GLY A 222 1.00 -0.72 -13.75
CA GLY A 222 2.29 -0.73 -13.07
C GLY A 222 2.20 -0.40 -11.58
N ARG A 223 1.29 0.50 -11.21
CA ARG A 223 1.06 0.93 -9.83
C ARG A 223 0.78 -0.24 -8.87
N PRO A 224 -0.20 -1.13 -9.14
CA PRO A 224 -0.47 -2.28 -8.27
C PRO A 224 0.55 -3.42 -8.41
N LEU A 225 1.40 -3.44 -9.44
CA LEU A 225 2.24 -4.61 -9.75
C LEU A 225 3.22 -4.94 -8.62
N VAL A 226 4.01 -3.96 -8.16
CA VAL A 226 4.97 -4.19 -7.05
C VAL A 226 4.27 -4.55 -5.73
N PRO A 227 3.23 -3.82 -5.28
CA PRO A 227 2.43 -4.23 -4.12
C PRO A 227 1.88 -5.66 -4.24
N ALA A 228 1.40 -6.06 -5.42
CA ALA A 228 0.87 -7.40 -5.67
C ALA A 228 1.95 -8.48 -5.59
N LEU A 229 3.13 -8.24 -6.18
CA LEU A 229 4.27 -9.15 -6.12
C LEU A 229 4.80 -9.30 -4.69
N LEU A 230 4.89 -8.20 -3.93
CA LEU A 230 5.23 -8.24 -2.51
C LEU A 230 4.20 -9.04 -1.70
N ALA A 231 2.91 -8.82 -1.95
CA ALA A 231 1.84 -9.57 -1.29
C ALA A 231 1.89 -11.07 -1.62
N ALA A 232 2.10 -11.45 -2.87
CA ALA A 232 2.27 -12.84 -3.29
C ALA A 232 3.50 -13.48 -2.63
N TRP A 233 4.62 -12.76 -2.64
CA TRP A 233 5.87 -13.19 -2.03
C TRP A 233 5.70 -13.43 -0.53
N ILE A 234 5.05 -12.53 0.20
CA ILE A 234 4.80 -12.67 1.63
C ILE A 234 3.78 -13.79 1.92
N ALA A 235 2.69 -13.89 1.14
CA ALA A 235 1.66 -14.91 1.32
C ALA A 235 2.16 -16.35 1.12
N THR A 236 3.24 -16.50 0.35
CA THR A 236 3.89 -17.81 0.13
C THR A 236 4.90 -18.18 1.22
N ARG A 237 5.27 -17.25 2.11
CA ARG A 237 6.17 -17.50 3.24
C ARG A 237 5.53 -18.37 4.32
N ARG A 238 6.40 -19.05 5.08
CA ARG A 238 6.07 -19.93 6.20
C ARG A 238 6.77 -19.46 7.47
N GLY A 239 6.22 -19.82 8.63
CA GLY A 239 6.77 -19.42 9.94
C GLY A 239 8.15 -20.01 10.28
N LYS A 240 8.73 -20.86 9.41
CA LYS A 240 10.09 -21.41 9.55
C LYS A 240 11.11 -20.70 8.64
N ASP A 241 10.68 -19.70 7.87
CA ASP A 241 11.57 -18.94 7.00
C ASP A 241 12.50 -18.02 7.80
N HIS A 242 13.54 -17.49 7.16
CA HIS A 242 14.45 -16.51 7.79
C HIS A 242 13.70 -15.26 8.27
N TRP A 243 14.34 -14.51 9.17
CA TRP A 243 13.88 -13.18 9.58
C TRP A 243 13.57 -12.32 8.33
N PRO A 244 12.48 -11.53 8.30
CA PRO A 244 11.58 -11.20 9.42
C PRO A 244 10.41 -12.16 9.60
N PHE A 245 10.22 -13.14 8.71
CA PHE A 245 9.00 -13.94 8.71
C PHE A 245 8.93 -14.97 9.84
N ALA A 246 10.05 -15.55 10.29
CA ALA A 246 10.07 -16.41 11.48
C ALA A 246 9.44 -15.74 12.71
N ALA A 247 9.75 -14.48 12.94
CA ALA A 247 9.29 -13.74 14.12
C ALA A 247 7.95 -13.02 13.88
N HIS A 248 7.75 -12.46 12.67
CA HIS A 248 6.69 -11.48 12.42
C HIS A 248 5.67 -11.89 11.36
N LEU A 249 5.57 -13.18 10.98
CA LEU A 249 4.65 -13.62 9.92
C LEU A 249 3.20 -13.14 10.14
N ARG A 250 2.70 -13.21 11.37
CA ARG A 250 1.35 -12.71 11.72
C ARG A 250 1.23 -11.21 11.49
N THR A 251 2.25 -10.42 11.84
CA THR A 251 2.30 -8.97 11.57
C THR A 251 2.16 -8.70 10.07
N TYR A 252 2.97 -9.37 9.26
CA TYR A 252 2.97 -9.18 7.81
C TYR A 252 1.64 -9.60 7.16
N LEU A 253 1.12 -10.77 7.50
CA LEU A 253 -0.10 -11.30 6.87
C LEU A 253 -1.37 -10.57 7.32
N ALA A 254 -1.53 -10.31 8.62
CA ALA A 254 -2.80 -9.80 9.17
C ALA A 254 -2.87 -8.27 9.26
N TYR A 255 -1.73 -7.59 9.47
CA TYR A 255 -1.71 -6.14 9.71
C TYR A 255 -1.05 -5.37 8.56
N ALA A 256 0.08 -5.85 8.03
CA ALA A 256 0.78 -5.15 6.96
C ALA A 256 0.09 -5.35 5.60
N LEU A 257 -0.28 -6.58 5.25
CA LEU A 257 -0.94 -6.87 3.98
C LEU A 257 -2.42 -6.49 3.95
N ALA A 258 -3.16 -6.51 5.06
CA ALA A 258 -4.60 -6.24 5.01
C ALA A 258 -4.96 -4.88 4.37
N PRO A 259 -4.30 -3.75 4.72
CA PRO A 259 -4.53 -2.48 4.02
C PRO A 259 -4.07 -2.49 2.57
N VAL A 260 -2.94 -3.14 2.26
CA VAL A 260 -2.44 -3.27 0.88
C VAL A 260 -3.46 -4.01 0.02
N MET A 261 -4.00 -5.12 0.51
CA MET A 261 -5.03 -5.89 -0.17
C MET A 261 -6.30 -5.06 -0.32
N ALA A 262 -6.73 -4.31 0.71
CA ALA A 262 -7.89 -3.42 0.57
C ALA A 262 -7.68 -2.36 -0.55
N VAL A 263 -6.52 -1.71 -0.59
CA VAL A 263 -6.18 -0.73 -1.63
C VAL A 263 -6.16 -1.38 -3.02
N LEU A 264 -5.57 -2.57 -3.16
CA LEU A 264 -5.55 -3.32 -4.41
C LEU A 264 -6.96 -3.72 -4.87
N TRP A 265 -7.84 -4.10 -3.94
CA TRP A 265 -9.24 -4.39 -4.25
C TRP A 265 -9.98 -3.15 -4.75
N PHE A 266 -9.84 -2.02 -4.05
CA PHE A 266 -10.43 -0.75 -4.48
C PHE A 266 -9.87 -0.29 -5.83
N TRP A 267 -8.58 -0.52 -6.08
CA TRP A 267 -7.98 -0.24 -7.38
C TRP A 267 -8.64 -1.06 -8.50
N VAL A 268 -8.92 -2.36 -8.28
CA VAL A 268 -9.65 -3.19 -9.27
C VAL A 268 -11.03 -2.62 -9.57
N LEU A 269 -11.77 -2.18 -8.56
CA LEU A 269 -13.08 -1.56 -8.75
C LEU A 269 -12.94 -0.23 -9.52
N TYR A 270 -12.04 0.65 -9.07
CA TYR A 270 -11.81 1.95 -9.67
C TYR A 270 -11.38 1.86 -11.14
N ILE A 271 -10.38 1.04 -11.44
CA ILE A 271 -9.82 0.96 -12.80
C ILE A 271 -10.83 0.43 -13.81
N ASN A 272 -11.75 -0.42 -13.36
CA ASN A 272 -12.76 -1.02 -14.20
C ASN A 272 -13.80 -0.02 -14.75
N PHE A 273 -14.06 1.07 -14.02
CA PHE A 273 -14.92 2.17 -14.48
C PHE A 273 -14.12 3.29 -15.16
N LYS A 274 -12.87 3.50 -14.74
CA LYS A 274 -12.04 4.63 -15.21
C LYS A 274 -11.36 4.38 -16.54
N ALA A 275 -10.89 3.16 -16.82
CA ALA A 275 -10.01 2.89 -17.95
C ALA A 275 -10.69 2.12 -19.08
N SER A 276 -10.50 2.60 -20.31
CA SER A 276 -10.92 1.91 -21.54
C SER A 276 -10.10 0.64 -21.82
N GLY A 277 -9.00 0.43 -21.09
CA GLY A 277 -8.10 -0.70 -21.31
C GLY A 277 -7.34 -0.63 -22.64
N ASP A 278 -7.10 0.58 -23.17
CA ASP A 278 -6.35 0.77 -24.41
C ASP A 278 -4.93 0.16 -24.32
N PRO A 279 -4.67 -0.98 -25.01
CA PRO A 279 -3.48 -1.78 -24.80
C PRO A 279 -2.34 -1.46 -25.76
N ARG A 280 -2.44 -0.36 -26.54
CA ARG A 280 -1.41 0.02 -27.51
C ARG A 280 0.00 -0.07 -26.90
N PRO A 281 0.98 -0.63 -27.64
CA PRO A 281 0.92 -1.03 -29.05
C PRO A 281 0.30 -2.42 -29.32
N LEU A 282 -0.17 -3.14 -28.30
CA LEU A 282 -0.78 -4.46 -28.48
C LEU A 282 -2.22 -4.37 -29.03
N PRO A 283 -2.71 -5.39 -29.74
CA PRO A 283 -4.12 -5.47 -30.12
C PRO A 283 -5.01 -5.73 -28.89
N TYR A 284 -6.24 -5.20 -28.92
CA TYR A 284 -7.22 -5.47 -27.88
C TYR A 284 -7.84 -6.86 -28.05
N LEU A 285 -7.59 -7.74 -27.08
CA LEU A 285 -8.22 -9.05 -26.92
C LEU A 285 -8.95 -9.11 -25.56
N PRO A 286 -10.27 -9.36 -25.52
CA PRO A 286 -10.99 -9.54 -24.26
C PRO A 286 -10.31 -10.61 -23.38
N LEU A 287 -10.25 -10.38 -22.06
CA LEU A 287 -9.63 -11.28 -21.06
C LEU A 287 -8.10 -11.41 -21.15
N LEU A 288 -7.50 -11.24 -22.32
CA LEU A 288 -6.03 -11.23 -22.53
C LEU A 288 -5.46 -9.82 -22.59
N ASN A 289 -6.31 -8.80 -22.47
CA ASN A 289 -5.90 -7.41 -22.34
C ASN A 289 -4.98 -7.24 -21.12
N PRO A 290 -3.93 -6.40 -21.17
CA PRO A 290 -3.02 -6.16 -20.04
C PRO A 290 -3.74 -5.80 -18.74
N LEU A 291 -4.83 -5.02 -18.79
CA LEU A 291 -5.63 -4.72 -17.60
C LEU A 291 -6.30 -5.97 -17.04
N ASP A 292 -6.90 -6.80 -17.89
CA ASP A 292 -7.61 -7.99 -17.46
C ASP A 292 -6.65 -9.04 -16.89
N VAL A 293 -5.46 -9.16 -17.47
CA VAL A 293 -4.36 -9.98 -16.93
C VAL A 293 -3.90 -9.47 -15.56
N ALA A 294 -3.77 -8.15 -15.38
CA ALA A 294 -3.44 -7.56 -14.09
C ALA A 294 -4.54 -7.83 -13.03
N VAL A 295 -5.82 -7.73 -13.40
CA VAL A 295 -6.94 -8.09 -12.51
C VAL A 295 -6.92 -9.58 -12.16
N ALA A 296 -6.64 -10.45 -13.14
CA ALA A 296 -6.50 -11.89 -12.90
C ALA A 296 -5.32 -12.21 -11.97
N LEU A 297 -4.18 -11.55 -12.14
CA LEU A 297 -3.04 -11.64 -11.23
C LEU A 297 -3.46 -11.24 -9.81
N LEU A 298 -4.13 -10.10 -9.65
CA LEU A 298 -4.61 -9.66 -8.34
C LEU A 298 -5.56 -10.68 -7.71
N ALA A 299 -6.48 -11.27 -8.48
CA ALA A 299 -7.36 -12.33 -7.99
C ALA A 299 -6.58 -13.55 -7.45
N VAL A 300 -5.48 -13.93 -8.13
CA VAL A 300 -4.56 -14.98 -7.63
C VAL A 300 -3.87 -14.54 -6.34
N VAL A 301 -3.37 -13.31 -6.27
CA VAL A 301 -2.75 -12.76 -5.06
C VAL A 301 -3.72 -12.74 -3.87
N PHE A 302 -4.98 -12.34 -4.08
CA PHE A 302 -6.04 -12.44 -3.06
C PHE A 302 -6.24 -13.87 -2.58
N LEU A 303 -6.28 -14.84 -3.49
CA LEU A 303 -6.42 -16.25 -3.12
C LEU A 303 -5.22 -16.77 -2.32
N LEU A 304 -3.99 -16.37 -2.70
CA LEU A 304 -2.78 -16.72 -1.96
C LEU A 304 -2.82 -16.13 -0.55
N TRP A 305 -3.16 -14.85 -0.42
CA TRP A 305 -3.29 -14.19 0.88
C TRP A 305 -4.38 -14.82 1.74
N TRP A 306 -5.55 -15.08 1.16
CA TRP A 306 -6.66 -15.78 1.83
C TRP A 306 -6.22 -17.12 2.40
N ARG A 307 -5.53 -17.95 1.59
CA ARG A 307 -4.98 -19.24 2.04
C ARG A 307 -3.89 -19.08 3.09
N ALA A 308 -3.10 -18.01 3.03
CA ALA A 308 -2.07 -17.73 4.02
C ALA A 308 -2.67 -17.35 5.37
N LEU A 309 -3.78 -16.59 5.38
CA LEU A 309 -4.50 -16.23 6.61
C LEU A 309 -5.05 -17.46 7.36
N GLN A 310 -5.42 -18.52 6.65
CA GLN A 310 -5.87 -19.78 7.26
C GLN A 310 -4.76 -20.48 8.07
N ARG A 311 -3.49 -20.07 7.94
CA ARG A 311 -2.34 -20.64 8.66
C ARG A 311 -2.05 -19.95 9.99
N ILE A 312 -2.72 -18.85 10.29
CA ILE A 312 -2.45 -18.03 11.48
C ILE A 312 -3.72 -17.78 12.28
N ALA A 313 -3.57 -17.46 13.56
CA ALA A 313 -4.65 -16.90 14.35
C ALA A 313 -4.93 -15.46 13.89
N VAL A 314 -6.01 -15.29 13.11
CA VAL A 314 -6.42 -13.98 12.60
C VAL A 314 -7.10 -13.14 13.69
N PRO A 315 -6.87 -11.82 13.71
CA PRO A 315 -7.57 -10.93 14.63
C PRO A 315 -9.07 -10.83 14.31
N PRO A 316 -9.94 -10.52 15.29
CA PRO A 316 -11.40 -10.55 15.12
C PRO A 316 -11.93 -9.69 13.96
N PHE A 317 -11.39 -8.48 13.78
CA PHE A 317 -11.79 -7.58 12.69
C PHE A 317 -11.55 -8.23 11.31
N LEU A 318 -10.44 -8.96 11.16
CA LEU A 318 -10.07 -9.61 9.91
C LEU A 318 -10.90 -10.88 9.70
N ALA A 319 -11.20 -11.63 10.77
CA ALA A 319 -12.11 -12.77 10.71
C ALA A 319 -13.50 -12.37 10.21
N GLN A 320 -14.04 -11.24 10.69
CA GLN A 320 -15.32 -10.71 10.23
C GLN A 320 -15.27 -10.29 8.75
N PHE A 321 -14.21 -9.57 8.35
CA PHE A 321 -13.99 -9.23 6.94
C PHE A 321 -13.92 -10.49 6.07
N MET A 322 -13.22 -11.53 6.54
CA MET A 322 -13.05 -12.77 5.81
C MET A 322 -14.39 -13.48 5.54
N ALA A 323 -15.34 -13.44 6.47
CA ALA A 323 -16.67 -14.01 6.25
C ALA A 323 -17.43 -13.33 5.08
N ALA A 324 -17.16 -12.05 4.81
CA ALA A 324 -17.75 -11.29 3.71
C ALA A 324 -16.99 -11.44 2.37
N VAL A 325 -15.81 -12.08 2.35
CA VAL A 325 -14.99 -12.21 1.15
C VAL A 325 -15.67 -13.03 0.04
N PRO A 326 -16.27 -14.21 0.29
CA PRO A 326 -16.89 -14.99 -0.78
C PRO A 326 -17.98 -14.25 -1.58
N PRO A 327 -18.99 -13.59 -0.96
CA PRO A 327 -19.94 -12.78 -1.73
C PRO A 327 -19.28 -11.55 -2.36
N GLY A 328 -18.32 -10.91 -1.68
CA GLY A 328 -17.55 -9.79 -2.24
C GLY A 328 -16.78 -10.15 -3.52
N MET A 329 -16.16 -11.34 -3.58
CA MET A 329 -15.48 -11.85 -4.77
C MET A 329 -16.46 -12.08 -5.92
N GLY A 330 -17.67 -12.60 -5.64
CA GLY A 330 -18.73 -12.76 -6.63
C GLY A 330 -19.17 -11.42 -7.23
N ALA A 331 -19.44 -10.43 -6.38
CA ALA A 331 -19.79 -9.07 -6.81
C ALA A 331 -18.66 -8.41 -7.61
N THR A 332 -17.41 -8.54 -7.15
CA THR A 332 -16.23 -8.01 -7.86
C THR A 332 -16.07 -8.66 -9.23
N GLY A 333 -16.23 -9.99 -9.32
CA GLY A 333 -16.19 -10.71 -10.59
C GLY A 333 -17.29 -10.29 -11.55
N PHE A 334 -18.51 -10.06 -11.07
CA PHE A 334 -19.61 -9.52 -11.87
C PHE A 334 -19.30 -8.12 -12.40
N ILE A 335 -18.81 -7.22 -11.54
CA ILE A 335 -18.41 -5.86 -11.94
C ILE A 335 -17.31 -5.92 -13.00
N TRP A 336 -16.25 -6.70 -12.76
CA TRP A 336 -15.16 -6.88 -13.72
C TRP A 336 -15.64 -7.43 -15.07
N ALA A 337 -16.46 -8.48 -15.06
CA ALA A 337 -17.02 -9.08 -16.28
C ALA A 337 -17.83 -8.08 -17.12
N ASN A 338 -18.62 -7.21 -16.47
CA ASN A 338 -19.33 -6.13 -17.16
C ASN A 338 -18.37 -5.08 -17.75
N GLY A 339 -17.28 -4.78 -17.05
CA GLY A 339 -16.26 -3.88 -17.59
C GLY A 339 -15.52 -4.48 -18.80
N VAL A 340 -15.23 -5.78 -18.79
CA VAL A 340 -14.68 -6.49 -19.97
C VAL A 340 -15.64 -6.37 -21.15
N LEU A 341 -16.94 -6.60 -20.93
CA LEU A 341 -17.96 -6.41 -21.97
C LEU A 341 -17.93 -4.99 -22.55
N LEU A 342 -17.95 -3.98 -21.68
CA LEU A 342 -17.95 -2.58 -22.10
C LEU A 342 -16.69 -2.17 -22.85
N ARG A 343 -15.50 -2.61 -22.38
CA ARG A 343 -14.24 -2.40 -23.11
C ARG A 343 -14.26 -3.10 -24.46
N THR A 344 -14.84 -4.30 -24.53
CA THR A 344 -14.95 -5.05 -25.79
C THR A 344 -15.83 -4.32 -26.80
N LEU A 345 -16.99 -3.82 -26.38
CA LEU A 345 -17.86 -3.01 -27.25
C LEU A 345 -17.19 -1.69 -27.66
N HIS A 346 -16.39 -1.10 -26.78
CA HIS A 346 -15.63 0.10 -27.12
C HIS A 346 -14.58 -0.15 -28.21
N HIS A 347 -13.80 -1.22 -28.09
CA HIS A 347 -12.71 -1.51 -29.03
C HIS A 347 -13.18 -2.17 -30.33
N TRP A 348 -14.22 -3.01 -30.29
CA TRP A 348 -14.69 -3.77 -31.46
C TRP A 348 -15.87 -3.15 -32.19
N ALA A 349 -16.69 -2.35 -31.50
CA ALA A 349 -17.86 -1.69 -32.06
C ALA A 349 -17.79 -0.16 -31.96
N GLU A 350 -16.60 0.38 -31.63
CA GLU A 350 -16.28 1.82 -31.60
C GLU A 350 -17.22 2.67 -30.72
N VAL A 351 -17.91 2.05 -29.76
CA VAL A 351 -18.76 2.78 -28.82
C VAL A 351 -17.87 3.62 -27.91
N PRO A 352 -18.04 4.96 -27.82
CA PRO A 352 -17.17 5.78 -26.97
C PRO A 352 -17.18 5.31 -25.52
N PHE A 353 -15.99 5.18 -24.89
CA PHE A 353 -15.84 4.77 -23.49
C PHE A 353 -16.21 5.91 -22.52
N ARG A 354 -17.47 6.31 -22.55
CA ARG A 354 -18.08 7.33 -21.69
C ARG A 354 -19.42 6.80 -21.19
N LEU A 355 -19.68 6.95 -19.89
CA LEU A 355 -20.87 6.39 -19.24
C LEU A 355 -22.16 6.80 -19.95
N ASP A 356 -22.31 8.08 -20.30
CA ASP A 356 -23.50 8.58 -20.99
C ASP A 356 -23.71 7.97 -22.38
N ALA A 357 -22.62 7.81 -23.13
CA ALA A 357 -22.66 7.23 -24.47
C ALA A 357 -23.01 5.73 -24.43
N MET A 358 -22.42 5.01 -23.48
CA MET A 358 -22.71 3.60 -23.26
C MET A 358 -24.14 3.37 -22.78
N TRP A 359 -24.64 4.21 -21.88
CA TRP A 359 -26.00 4.09 -21.36
C TRP A 359 -27.05 4.26 -22.46
N ARG A 360 -26.83 5.20 -23.39
CA ARG A 360 -27.74 5.50 -24.50
C ARG A 360 -27.60 4.53 -25.69
N SER A 361 -26.54 3.72 -25.73
CA SER A 361 -26.28 2.79 -26.85
C SER A 361 -27.20 1.58 -26.82
N THR A 362 -27.99 1.40 -27.88
CA THR A 362 -28.85 0.22 -28.06
C THR A 362 -28.05 -1.08 -28.11
N LEU A 363 -26.87 -1.06 -28.76
CA LEU A 363 -25.96 -2.21 -28.80
C LEU A 363 -25.48 -2.61 -27.41
N VAL A 364 -25.11 -1.65 -26.56
CA VAL A 364 -24.67 -1.92 -25.18
C VAL A 364 -25.83 -2.50 -24.36
N GLN A 365 -27.03 -1.93 -24.50
CA GLN A 365 -28.21 -2.43 -23.79
C GLN A 365 -28.58 -3.86 -24.19
N ALA A 366 -28.59 -4.17 -25.49
CA ALA A 366 -28.83 -5.51 -26.00
C ALA A 366 -27.74 -6.50 -25.52
N SER A 367 -26.47 -6.09 -25.59
CA SER A 367 -25.33 -6.89 -25.16
C SER A 367 -25.40 -7.24 -23.67
N PHE A 368 -25.79 -6.30 -22.80
CA PHE A 368 -26.02 -6.59 -21.39
C PHE A 368 -27.11 -7.64 -21.18
N SER A 369 -28.23 -7.56 -21.89
CA SER A 369 -29.34 -8.51 -21.74
C SER A 369 -28.91 -9.94 -22.13
N VAL A 370 -28.20 -10.08 -23.25
CA VAL A 370 -27.66 -11.38 -23.70
C VAL A 370 -26.57 -11.88 -22.74
N PHE A 371 -25.63 -11.02 -22.37
CA PHE A 371 -24.51 -11.37 -21.51
C PHE A 371 -24.97 -11.79 -20.11
N TRP A 372 -25.88 -11.06 -19.49
CA TRP A 372 -26.43 -11.39 -18.17
C TRP A 372 -27.25 -12.68 -18.20
N SER A 373 -28.00 -12.94 -19.29
CA SER A 373 -28.71 -14.21 -19.48
C SER A 373 -27.73 -15.39 -19.53
N ALA A 374 -26.64 -15.26 -20.30
CA ALA A 374 -25.60 -16.27 -20.39
C ALA A 374 -24.88 -16.47 -19.06
N LEU A 375 -24.57 -15.39 -18.34
CA LEU A 375 -23.94 -15.45 -17.02
C LEU A 375 -24.87 -16.11 -15.99
N ALA A 376 -26.15 -15.76 -15.98
CA ALA A 376 -27.16 -16.36 -15.11
C ALA A 376 -27.28 -17.87 -15.36
N LEU A 377 -27.46 -18.28 -16.61
CA LEU A 377 -27.52 -19.69 -17.00
C LEU A 377 -26.24 -20.44 -16.61
N GLY A 378 -25.07 -19.88 -16.94
CA GLY A 378 -23.77 -20.48 -16.59
C GLY A 378 -23.60 -20.64 -15.08
N ALA A 379 -23.96 -19.63 -14.30
CA ALA A 379 -23.93 -19.67 -12.84
C ALA A 379 -24.88 -20.73 -12.28
N MET A 380 -26.12 -20.84 -12.79
CA MET A 380 -27.10 -21.85 -12.36
C MET A 380 -26.65 -23.26 -12.72
N VAL A 381 -26.11 -23.49 -13.92
CA VAL A 381 -25.57 -24.80 -14.35
C VAL A 381 -24.36 -25.20 -13.49
N LEU A 382 -23.41 -24.29 -13.28
CA LEU A 382 -22.24 -24.55 -12.44
C LEU A 382 -22.67 -24.82 -10.99
N ALA A 383 -23.61 -24.03 -10.47
CA ALA A 383 -24.13 -24.19 -9.13
C ALA A 383 -24.87 -25.51 -8.94
N ASN A 384 -25.62 -25.98 -9.94
CA ASN A 384 -26.24 -27.30 -9.92
C ASN A 384 -25.17 -28.40 -9.86
N ARG A 385 -24.16 -28.35 -10.77
CA ARG A 385 -23.06 -29.33 -10.81
C ARG A 385 -22.23 -29.36 -9.52
N ARG A 386 -22.05 -28.22 -8.85
CA ARG A 386 -21.25 -28.09 -7.62
C ARG A 386 -22.11 -28.09 -6.34
N ARG A 387 -23.43 -28.26 -6.44
CA ARG A 387 -24.41 -28.17 -5.34
C ARG A 387 -24.31 -26.87 -4.52
N LEU A 388 -24.03 -25.75 -5.17
CA LEU A 388 -23.86 -24.43 -4.55
C LEU A 388 -25.17 -23.62 -4.60
N ARG A 389 -26.09 -23.90 -3.69
CA ARG A 389 -27.40 -23.24 -3.64
C ARG A 389 -27.36 -21.69 -3.64
N PRO A 390 -26.45 -21.02 -2.88
CA PRO A 390 -26.36 -19.55 -2.93
C PRO A 390 -26.02 -19.01 -4.33
N VAL A 391 -25.11 -19.66 -5.05
CA VAL A 391 -24.71 -19.26 -6.40
C VAL A 391 -25.86 -19.46 -7.40
N TRP A 392 -26.63 -20.55 -7.24
CA TRP A 392 -27.84 -20.78 -8.04
C TRP A 392 -28.87 -19.67 -7.83
N MET A 393 -29.10 -19.26 -6.58
CA MET A 393 -30.02 -18.15 -6.26
C MET A 393 -29.57 -16.82 -6.86
N CYS A 394 -28.26 -16.52 -6.85
CA CYS A 394 -27.72 -15.33 -7.52
C CYS A 394 -27.98 -15.37 -9.03
N GLY A 395 -27.80 -16.53 -9.68
CA GLY A 395 -28.12 -16.70 -11.10
C GLY A 395 -29.60 -16.50 -11.40
N ALA A 396 -30.49 -17.10 -10.61
CA ALA A 396 -31.94 -16.94 -10.73
C ALA A 396 -32.37 -15.46 -10.53
N ALA A 397 -31.80 -14.78 -9.54
CA ALA A 397 -32.06 -13.36 -9.30
C ALA A 397 -31.59 -12.48 -10.47
N LEU A 398 -30.38 -12.74 -11.00
CA LEU A 398 -29.88 -12.03 -12.19
C LEU A 398 -30.78 -12.25 -13.40
N LEU A 399 -31.26 -13.48 -13.61
CA LEU A 399 -32.20 -13.80 -14.69
C LEU A 399 -33.52 -13.03 -14.52
N ALA A 400 -34.08 -13.00 -13.31
CA ALA A 400 -35.29 -12.23 -13.03
C ALA A 400 -35.10 -10.73 -13.33
N VAL A 401 -33.92 -10.17 -13.02
CA VAL A 401 -33.56 -8.80 -13.40
C VAL A 401 -33.53 -8.62 -14.92
N VAL A 402 -32.93 -9.56 -15.66
CA VAL A 402 -32.92 -9.48 -17.14
C VAL A 402 -34.33 -9.54 -17.70
N VAL A 403 -35.17 -10.44 -17.21
CA VAL A 403 -36.57 -10.54 -17.63
C VAL A 403 -37.28 -9.22 -17.34
N ALA A 404 -37.24 -8.72 -16.11
CA ALA A 404 -37.84 -7.43 -15.76
C ALA A 404 -37.34 -6.28 -16.65
N LYS A 405 -36.03 -6.23 -16.96
CA LYS A 405 -35.45 -5.24 -17.86
C LYS A 405 -36.06 -5.32 -19.27
N LEU A 406 -36.18 -6.52 -19.84
CA LEU A 406 -36.79 -6.72 -21.17
C LEU A 406 -38.22 -6.17 -21.21
N PHE A 407 -39.01 -6.43 -20.18
CA PHE A 407 -40.39 -5.95 -20.07
C PHE A 407 -40.52 -4.45 -19.87
N LEU A 408 -39.66 -3.86 -19.03
CA LEU A 408 -39.79 -2.45 -18.66
C LEU A 408 -39.16 -1.52 -19.68
N LEU A 409 -38.01 -1.88 -20.26
CA LEU A 409 -37.21 -0.98 -21.10
C LEU A 409 -37.31 -1.30 -22.59
N ASP A 410 -37.33 -2.59 -22.95
CA ASP A 410 -37.21 -3.00 -24.35
C ASP A 410 -38.59 -3.12 -25.00
N LEU A 411 -39.61 -3.62 -24.27
CA LEU A 411 -40.98 -3.74 -24.79
C LEU A 411 -41.64 -2.38 -25.13
N GLN A 412 -41.21 -1.28 -24.52
CA GLN A 412 -41.76 0.06 -24.79
C GLN A 412 -41.33 0.62 -26.16
N LYS A 413 -40.27 0.06 -26.77
CA LYS A 413 -39.64 0.60 -27.98
C LYS A 413 -39.88 -0.23 -29.25
N ILE A 414 -40.64 -1.32 -29.12
CA ILE A 414 -40.68 -2.41 -30.10
C ILE A 414 -42.15 -2.74 -30.47
N GLY A 415 -42.41 -3.10 -31.73
CA GLY A 415 -43.75 -3.38 -32.26
C GLY A 415 -44.38 -4.69 -31.73
N GLY A 416 -45.64 -4.95 -32.08
CA GLY A 416 -46.42 -6.07 -31.53
C GLY A 416 -45.86 -7.48 -31.83
N ILE A 417 -45.33 -7.71 -33.04
CA ILE A 417 -44.82 -9.02 -33.46
C ILE A 417 -43.46 -9.33 -32.80
N GLU A 418 -42.55 -8.36 -32.81
CA GLU A 418 -41.22 -8.45 -32.20
C GLU A 418 -41.31 -8.69 -30.68
N ARG A 419 -42.35 -8.12 -30.05
CA ARG A 419 -42.70 -8.39 -28.65
C ARG A 419 -43.06 -9.87 -28.44
N ILE A 420 -43.92 -10.45 -29.29
CA ILE A 420 -44.30 -11.89 -29.21
C ILE A 420 -43.10 -12.81 -29.38
N VAL A 421 -42.23 -12.54 -30.35
CA VAL A 421 -41.00 -13.32 -30.57
C VAL A 421 -40.07 -13.23 -29.36
N SER A 422 -39.92 -12.05 -28.76
CA SER A 422 -39.12 -11.87 -27.53
C SER A 422 -39.70 -12.65 -26.34
N PHE A 423 -41.02 -12.66 -26.18
CA PHE A 423 -41.71 -13.48 -25.17
C PHE A 423 -41.45 -14.96 -25.34
N LEU A 424 -41.58 -15.47 -26.57
CA LEU A 424 -41.33 -16.87 -26.89
C LEU A 424 -39.87 -17.24 -26.60
N GLY A 425 -38.91 -16.38 -26.98
CA GLY A 425 -37.49 -16.57 -26.70
C GLY A 425 -37.18 -16.64 -25.21
N VAL A 426 -37.74 -15.73 -24.40
CA VAL A 426 -37.62 -15.77 -22.94
C VAL A 426 -38.26 -17.04 -22.36
N GLY A 427 -39.45 -17.42 -22.85
CA GLY A 427 -40.13 -18.64 -22.42
C GLY A 427 -39.31 -19.91 -22.69
N VAL A 428 -38.71 -20.02 -23.87
CA VAL A 428 -37.79 -21.13 -24.22
C VAL A 428 -36.56 -21.12 -23.33
N LEU A 429 -35.96 -19.94 -23.08
CA LEU A 429 -34.82 -19.82 -22.18
C LEU A 429 -35.15 -20.30 -20.75
N LEU A 430 -36.31 -19.91 -20.21
CA LEU A 430 -36.80 -20.35 -18.91
C LEU A 430 -37.02 -21.88 -18.87
N LEU A 431 -37.56 -22.47 -19.94
CA LEU A 431 -37.75 -23.91 -20.05
C LEU A 431 -36.40 -24.66 -20.06
N VAL A 432 -35.44 -24.19 -20.85
CA VAL A 432 -34.08 -24.75 -20.92
C VAL A 432 -33.40 -24.69 -19.55
N ILE A 433 -33.57 -23.61 -18.81
CA ILE A 433 -33.03 -23.46 -17.45
C ILE A 433 -33.69 -24.45 -16.49
N GLY A 434 -35.03 -24.56 -16.51
CA GLY A 434 -35.77 -25.50 -15.68
C GLY A 434 -35.35 -26.95 -15.90
N TYR A 435 -34.98 -27.31 -17.13
CA TYR A 435 -34.49 -28.63 -17.50
C TYR A 435 -33.01 -28.86 -17.12
N LEU A 436 -32.11 -27.92 -17.45
CA LEU A 436 -30.66 -28.11 -17.30
C LEU A 436 -30.13 -27.81 -15.89
N ALA A 437 -30.80 -26.96 -15.13
CA ALA A 437 -30.31 -26.45 -13.86
C ALA A 437 -31.39 -26.41 -12.76
N PRO A 438 -31.95 -27.57 -12.35
CA PRO A 438 -32.84 -27.64 -11.20
C PRO A 438 -32.18 -27.12 -9.92
N VAL A 439 -32.99 -26.69 -8.96
CA VAL A 439 -32.52 -26.15 -7.68
C VAL A 439 -31.76 -27.23 -6.90
N PRO A 440 -30.53 -26.95 -6.43
CA PRO A 440 -29.80 -27.90 -5.59
C PRO A 440 -30.54 -28.19 -4.26
N PRO A 441 -30.58 -29.44 -3.78
CA PRO A 441 -31.22 -29.80 -2.52
C PRO A 441 -30.57 -29.08 -1.33
N ARG A 442 -31.35 -28.83 -0.27
CA ARG A 442 -30.83 -28.26 1.00
C ARG A 442 -29.86 -29.26 1.63
N LYS A 443 -28.74 -28.79 2.18
CA LYS A 443 -27.93 -29.61 3.10
C LYS A 443 -28.78 -29.85 4.35
N GLU A 444 -29.11 -31.10 4.64
CA GLU A 444 -29.67 -31.49 5.94
C GLU A 444 -28.62 -31.14 7.01
N ALA A 445 -29.04 -30.35 8.00
CA ALA A 445 -28.24 -30.17 9.20
C ALA A 445 -28.22 -31.53 9.92
N GLN A 446 -27.07 -32.20 9.92
CA GLN A 446 -26.87 -33.34 10.81
C GLN A 446 -26.98 -32.79 12.24
N SER A 447 -28.11 -33.10 12.89
CA SER A 447 -28.39 -32.86 14.30
C SER A 447 -27.53 -33.75 15.17
#